data_AF-A0A2T4MXG3-F1
#
_entry.id   AF-A0A2T4MXG3-F1
#
_cell.length_a   1.000
_cell.length_b   1.000
_cell.length_c   1.000
_cell.angle_alpha   90.00
_cell.angle_beta   90.00
_cell.angle_gamma   90.00
#
_symmetry.space_group_name_H-M   'P 1'
#
loop_
_entity.id
_entity.type
_entity.pdbx_description
1 polymer ?
#
loop_
_entity_poly.entity_id
_entity_poly.type
_entity_poly.pdbx_seq_one_letter_code
_entity_poly.pdbx_strand_id
1 'polypeptide(L)'
;MKKTIHVAFCIDNAFAIHLAALIHSLGKHLSQNFQLKCHILGRLNEDNIFKLTSLTSQNINVGFYDDFPDYKEIPISSLYNNRLNEVTYYRFAIPEVLHNVEKVVFIDADMIAIGDISTLWSIDMMDSIVAVVSDHILGCDKEKQQVRGISSGRYFNAGFMLMDLRKWRENNISQQALKLLIDNNGFEHNDQDALNIVLQNKVLYLDEKWNAQPNHLAKKDISEPVLVHFCGQEKPWHVYCAHPFKNSYLVSRAETEYACEPLQTYLDQDDMDILSRLKNKFPDGARIVVWGAGQRGRRLCYEIIRNMDKYLIEYIVDKSVSGEFMGMEINDHLVKVADIDAVIIASIPYRDEIIDEISEGSCLVCI
;
A
#
# COMPACT_ATOMS: atom_id res chain seq x y z
N MET A 1 -23.07 -26.10 10.97
CA MET A 1 -22.59 -24.77 11.43
C MET A 1 -21.48 -24.32 10.50
N LYS A 2 -21.48 -23.04 10.10
CA LYS A 2 -20.38 -22.49 9.27
C LYS A 2 -19.10 -22.40 10.09
N LYS A 3 -17.95 -22.61 9.46
CA LYS A 3 -16.64 -22.39 10.10
C LYS A 3 -16.36 -20.88 10.15
N THR A 4 -15.83 -20.40 11.27
CA THR A 4 -15.49 -18.99 11.43
C THR A 4 -14.03 -18.75 11.05
N ILE A 5 -13.80 -17.78 10.15
CA ILE A 5 -12.48 -17.23 9.87
C ILE A 5 -12.37 -15.91 10.63
N HIS A 6 -11.41 -15.83 11.55
CA HIS A 6 -11.09 -14.60 12.23
C HIS A 6 -10.16 -13.77 11.35
N VAL A 7 -10.53 -12.51 11.11
CA VAL A 7 -9.71 -11.55 10.35
C VAL A 7 -9.53 -10.30 11.19
N ALA A 8 -8.28 -9.86 11.37
CA ALA A 8 -7.94 -8.67 12.14
C ALA A 8 -7.45 -7.54 11.23
N PHE A 9 -7.85 -6.32 11.56
CA PHE A 9 -7.51 -5.10 10.84
C PHE A 9 -7.10 -4.03 11.84
N CYS A 10 -6.13 -3.21 11.47
CA CYS A 10 -5.68 -2.06 12.26
C CYS A 10 -5.85 -0.79 11.42
N ILE A 11 -6.70 0.13 11.87
CA ILE A 11 -7.01 1.36 11.12
C ILE A 11 -7.20 2.58 12.02
N ASP A 12 -7.05 3.75 11.42
CA ASP A 12 -7.64 5.00 11.90
C ASP A 12 -8.90 5.36 11.09
N ASN A 13 -9.44 6.55 11.36
CA ASN A 13 -10.61 7.06 10.65
C ASN A 13 -10.40 7.27 9.15
N ALA A 14 -9.18 7.58 8.71
CA ALA A 14 -8.91 7.83 7.29
C ALA A 14 -8.97 6.53 6.48
N PHE A 15 -8.65 5.40 7.11
CA PHE A 15 -8.67 4.08 6.45
C PHE A 15 -10.02 3.35 6.52
N ALA A 16 -11.02 3.87 7.22
CA ALA A 16 -12.34 3.22 7.36
C ALA A 16 -13.02 2.95 5.99
N ILE A 17 -12.95 3.91 5.06
CA ILE A 17 -13.45 3.77 3.69
C ILE A 17 -12.76 2.64 2.92
N HIS A 18 -11.46 2.46 3.11
CA HIS A 18 -10.67 1.46 2.40
C HIS A 18 -10.91 0.07 2.99
N LEU A 19 -10.98 -0.02 4.32
CA LEU A 19 -11.36 -1.23 5.03
C LEU A 19 -12.77 -1.72 4.65
N ALA A 20 -13.73 -0.81 4.47
CA ALA A 20 -15.07 -1.18 4.05
C ALA A 20 -15.08 -1.90 2.70
N ALA A 21 -14.33 -1.38 1.71
CA ALA A 21 -14.17 -2.02 0.42
C ALA A 21 -13.51 -3.41 0.54
N LEU A 22 -12.49 -3.55 1.39
CA LEU A 22 -11.84 -4.83 1.67
C LEU A 22 -12.80 -5.84 2.31
N ILE A 23 -13.50 -5.49 3.38
CA ILE A 23 -14.46 -6.37 4.07
C ILE A 23 -15.57 -6.80 3.10
N HIS A 24 -16.12 -5.88 2.31
CA HIS A 24 -17.09 -6.21 1.27
C HIS A 24 -16.54 -7.24 0.27
N SER A 25 -15.34 -6.99 -0.27
CA SER A 25 -14.71 -7.91 -1.24
C SER A 25 -14.42 -9.29 -0.64
N LEU A 26 -13.94 -9.36 0.61
CA LEU A 26 -13.73 -10.61 1.33
C LEU A 26 -15.04 -11.40 1.46
N GLY A 27 -16.12 -10.73 1.85
CA GLY A 27 -17.45 -11.33 1.94
C GLY A 27 -17.99 -11.82 0.60
N LYS A 28 -17.80 -11.04 -0.47
CA LYS A 28 -18.24 -11.37 -1.84
C LYS A 28 -17.61 -12.65 -2.38
N HIS A 29 -16.35 -12.90 -2.04
CA HIS A 29 -15.61 -14.08 -2.50
C HIS A 29 -15.64 -15.26 -1.52
N LEU A 30 -16.24 -15.09 -0.33
CA LEU A 30 -16.22 -16.10 0.73
C LEU A 30 -17.02 -17.35 0.36
N SER A 31 -16.42 -18.53 0.57
CA SER A 31 -17.14 -19.79 0.47
C SER A 31 -18.36 -19.87 1.39
N GLN A 32 -19.46 -20.46 0.90
CA GLN A 32 -20.72 -20.58 1.64
C GLN A 32 -20.60 -21.37 2.97
N ASN A 33 -19.57 -22.20 3.11
CA ASN A 33 -19.30 -22.99 4.31
C ASN A 33 -18.65 -22.18 5.45
N PHE A 34 -18.26 -20.94 5.18
CA PHE A 34 -17.54 -20.08 6.10
C PHE A 34 -18.31 -18.80 6.42
N GLN A 35 -17.93 -18.18 7.53
CA GLN A 35 -18.33 -16.84 7.93
C GLN A 35 -17.08 -16.08 8.39
N LEU A 36 -17.07 -14.76 8.20
CA LEU A 36 -16.02 -13.86 8.64
C LEU A 36 -16.38 -13.26 10.00
N LYS A 37 -15.42 -13.29 10.92
CA LYS A 37 -15.43 -12.45 12.11
C LYS A 37 -14.31 -11.42 11.98
N CYS A 38 -14.70 -10.21 11.63
CA CYS A 38 -13.83 -9.06 11.43
C CYS A 38 -13.58 -8.37 12.78
N HIS A 39 -12.31 -8.30 13.18
CA HIS A 39 -11.83 -7.65 14.39
C HIS A 39 -11.11 -6.36 14.00
N ILE A 40 -11.73 -5.21 14.25
CA ILE A 40 -11.21 -3.91 13.87
C ILE A 40 -10.59 -3.26 15.10
N LEU A 41 -9.27 -3.14 15.12
CA LEU A 41 -8.53 -2.43 16.16
C LEU A 41 -8.31 -0.99 15.69
N GLY A 42 -8.94 -0.03 16.35
CA GLY A 42 -8.86 1.37 15.97
C GLY A 42 -9.73 2.28 16.85
N ARG A 43 -9.22 3.46 17.14
CA ARG A 43 -9.94 4.51 17.89
C ARG A 43 -10.75 5.35 16.91
N LEU A 44 -11.86 4.79 16.43
CA LEU A 44 -12.70 5.34 15.35
C LEU A 44 -13.79 6.29 15.89
N ASN A 45 -14.23 7.21 15.04
CA ASN A 45 -15.39 8.05 15.32
C ASN A 45 -16.71 7.29 15.11
N GLU A 46 -17.80 7.82 15.66
CA GLU A 46 -19.12 7.16 15.62
C GLU A 46 -19.65 6.94 14.19
N ASP A 47 -19.40 7.88 13.26
CA ASP A 47 -19.84 7.76 11.86
C ASP A 47 -19.16 6.56 11.17
N ASN A 48 -17.85 6.43 11.32
CA ASN A 48 -17.09 5.31 10.76
C ASN A 48 -17.48 3.98 11.41
N ILE A 49 -17.71 3.94 12.72
CA ILE A 49 -18.22 2.75 13.41
C ILE A 49 -19.59 2.36 12.85
N PHE A 50 -20.51 3.32 12.70
CA PHE A 50 -21.84 3.09 12.13
C PHE A 50 -21.75 2.53 10.70
N LYS A 51 -21.00 3.20 9.82
CA LYS A 51 -20.81 2.80 8.41
C LYS A 51 -20.11 1.44 8.25
N LEU A 52 -19.15 1.10 9.11
CA LEU A 52 -18.51 -0.22 9.08
C LEU A 52 -19.42 -1.30 9.66
N THR A 53 -20.24 -0.98 10.66
CA THR A 53 -21.20 -1.91 11.26
C THR A 53 -22.26 -2.37 10.25
N SER A 54 -22.65 -1.52 9.30
CA SER A 54 -23.63 -1.85 8.26
C SER A 54 -23.19 -3.00 7.33
N LEU A 55 -21.89 -3.32 7.28
CA LEU A 55 -21.36 -4.48 6.56
C LEU A 55 -21.69 -5.82 7.24
N THR A 56 -22.20 -5.78 8.48
CA THR A 56 -22.64 -6.98 9.18
C THR A 56 -23.78 -7.65 8.43
N SER A 57 -23.65 -8.96 8.21
CA SER A 57 -24.62 -9.78 7.48
C SER A 57 -24.67 -11.19 8.09
N GLN A 58 -25.41 -12.10 7.47
CA GLN A 58 -25.44 -13.51 7.91
C GLN A 58 -24.04 -14.16 7.93
N ASN A 59 -23.12 -13.70 7.07
CA ASN A 59 -21.80 -14.31 6.89
C ASN A 59 -20.65 -13.40 7.33
N ILE A 60 -20.92 -12.18 7.79
CA ILE A 60 -19.92 -11.21 8.19
C ILE A 60 -20.35 -10.63 9.54
N ASN A 61 -19.49 -10.77 10.55
CA ASN A 61 -19.65 -10.08 11.83
C ASN A 61 -18.51 -9.09 12.00
N VAL A 62 -18.84 -7.85 12.34
CA VAL A 62 -17.87 -6.79 12.60
C VAL A 62 -17.83 -6.48 14.09
N GLY A 63 -16.63 -6.45 14.67
CA GLY A 63 -16.39 -6.07 16.06
C GLY A 63 -15.26 -5.03 16.14
N PHE A 64 -15.40 -4.10 17.08
CA PHE A 64 -14.47 -2.98 17.27
C PHE A 64 -13.76 -3.11 18.60
N TYR A 65 -12.49 -2.70 18.61
CA TYR A 65 -11.63 -2.68 19.78
C TYR A 65 -10.87 -1.36 19.78
N ASP A 66 -10.92 -0.64 20.88
CA ASP A 66 -10.25 0.64 21.12
C ASP A 66 -9.44 0.65 22.43
N ASP A 67 -9.71 -0.30 23.33
CA ASP A 67 -8.99 -0.54 24.56
C ASP A 67 -7.74 -1.40 24.34
N PHE A 68 -6.64 -0.73 24.01
CA PHE A 68 -5.29 -1.27 23.90
C PHE A 68 -4.25 -0.16 24.09
N PRO A 69 -2.97 -0.49 24.35
CA PRO A 69 -1.93 0.52 24.64
C PRO A 69 -1.80 1.61 23.57
N ASP A 70 -1.33 2.79 23.98
CA ASP A 70 -0.90 3.81 23.02
C ASP A 70 0.53 3.49 22.54
N TYR A 71 0.77 3.66 21.24
CA TYR A 71 2.03 3.36 20.59
C TYR A 71 2.72 4.62 20.05
N LYS A 72 2.22 5.83 20.37
CA LYS A 72 2.78 7.11 19.92
C LYS A 72 4.24 7.35 20.31
N GLU A 73 4.69 6.77 21.43
CA GLU A 73 6.07 6.90 21.89
C GLU A 73 7.04 5.99 21.11
N ILE A 74 6.53 5.12 20.25
CA ILE A 74 7.37 4.26 19.41
C ILE A 74 7.75 5.05 18.15
N PRO A 75 9.06 5.23 17.88
CA PRO A 75 9.49 6.02 16.74
C PRO A 75 9.01 5.45 15.41
N ILE A 76 8.66 6.33 14.49
CA ILE A 76 8.38 6.00 13.09
C ILE A 76 9.54 6.50 12.25
N SER A 77 10.02 5.64 11.35
CA SER A 77 11.08 5.96 10.40
C SER A 77 10.84 7.28 9.68
N SER A 78 11.90 8.09 9.58
CA SER A 78 11.88 9.34 8.81
C SER A 78 11.51 9.16 7.33
N LEU A 79 11.69 7.95 6.77
CA LEU A 79 11.26 7.64 5.41
C LEU A 79 9.74 7.58 5.25
N TYR A 80 9.01 7.29 6.33
CA TYR A 80 7.59 7.00 6.29
C TYR A 80 6.75 7.87 7.24
N ASN A 81 7.37 8.73 8.06
CA ASN A 81 6.67 9.58 9.04
C ASN A 81 5.70 10.60 8.43
N ASN A 82 5.74 10.81 7.11
CA ASN A 82 4.80 11.64 6.36
C ASN A 82 3.54 10.88 5.90
N ARG A 83 3.50 9.55 6.10
CA ARG A 83 2.44 8.67 5.57
C ARG A 83 1.97 7.62 6.57
N LEU A 84 2.81 7.25 7.53
CA LEU A 84 2.49 6.29 8.59
C LEU A 84 2.40 7.00 9.93
N ASN A 85 1.55 6.46 10.78
CA ASN A 85 1.36 6.86 12.16
C ASN A 85 1.40 5.60 13.07
N GLU A 86 1.11 5.77 14.35
CA GLU A 86 1.16 4.70 15.36
C GLU A 86 0.24 3.51 15.05
N VAL A 87 -0.75 3.65 14.16
CA VAL A 87 -1.66 2.57 13.74
C VAL A 87 -0.90 1.38 13.19
N THR A 88 0.25 1.60 12.54
CA THR A 88 1.10 0.49 12.05
C THR A 88 1.50 -0.46 13.18
N TYR A 89 1.62 0.04 14.42
CA TYR A 89 1.98 -0.74 15.60
C TYR A 89 0.79 -1.40 16.31
N TYR A 90 -0.46 -1.07 15.97
CA TYR A 90 -1.64 -1.68 16.60
C TYR A 90 -1.71 -3.19 16.37
N ARG A 91 -1.06 -3.70 15.32
CA ARG A 91 -0.95 -5.15 15.05
C ARG A 91 -0.32 -5.92 16.22
N PHE A 92 0.54 -5.27 17.01
CA PHE A 92 1.15 -5.90 18.19
C PHE A 92 0.14 -6.12 19.33
N ALA A 93 -0.99 -5.42 19.35
CA ALA A 93 -2.06 -5.60 20.33
C ALA A 93 -2.99 -6.78 20.00
N ILE A 94 -3.03 -7.24 18.74
CA ILE A 94 -3.94 -8.30 18.28
C ILE A 94 -3.94 -9.55 19.20
N PRO A 95 -2.78 -10.11 19.62
CA PRO A 95 -2.76 -11.31 20.44
C PRO A 95 -3.33 -11.10 21.85
N GLU A 96 -3.24 -9.88 22.38
CA GLU A 96 -3.70 -9.52 23.73
C GLU A 96 -5.20 -9.19 23.71
N VAL A 97 -5.62 -8.37 22.74
CA VAL A 97 -7.03 -8.01 22.51
C VAL A 97 -7.86 -9.27 22.21
N LEU A 98 -7.35 -10.15 21.34
CA LEU A 98 -8.00 -11.41 20.96
C LEU A 98 -7.51 -12.60 21.81
N HIS A 99 -7.50 -12.43 23.14
CA HIS A 99 -6.99 -13.43 24.09
C HIS A 99 -7.63 -14.83 23.96
N ASN A 100 -8.90 -14.92 23.57
CA ASN A 100 -9.63 -16.19 23.39
C ASN A 100 -9.57 -16.72 21.94
N VAL A 101 -8.81 -16.08 21.06
CA VAL A 101 -8.61 -16.52 19.67
C VAL A 101 -7.23 -17.14 19.54
N GLU A 102 -7.16 -18.30 18.87
CA GLU A 102 -5.90 -19.02 18.66
C GLU A 102 -5.31 -18.78 17.27
N LYS A 103 -6.13 -18.50 16.27
CA LYS A 103 -5.69 -18.27 14.88
C LYS A 103 -6.42 -17.06 14.30
N VAL A 104 -5.73 -16.21 13.56
CA VAL A 104 -6.33 -15.04 12.89
C VAL A 104 -5.57 -14.72 11.61
N VAL A 105 -6.27 -14.17 10.61
CA VAL A 105 -5.63 -13.57 9.43
C VAL A 105 -5.56 -12.07 9.65
N PHE A 106 -4.36 -11.50 9.76
CA PHE A 106 -4.16 -10.06 9.69
C PHE A 106 -4.01 -9.61 8.24
N ILE A 107 -4.68 -8.53 7.87
CA ILE A 107 -4.67 -7.94 6.53
C ILE A 107 -4.63 -6.41 6.68
N ASP A 108 -3.69 -5.74 5.99
CA ASP A 108 -3.66 -4.28 5.91
C ASP A 108 -4.92 -3.74 5.18
N ALA A 109 -5.37 -2.54 5.56
CA ALA A 109 -6.61 -1.97 5.04
C ALA A 109 -6.51 -1.42 3.61
N ASP A 110 -5.30 -1.36 3.04
CA ASP A 110 -5.03 -1.00 1.65
C ASP A 110 -4.87 -2.24 0.75
N MET A 111 -5.67 -3.26 1.03
CA MET A 111 -5.79 -4.47 0.23
C MET A 111 -7.19 -4.62 -0.37
N ILE A 112 -7.34 -5.48 -1.37
CA ILE A 112 -8.64 -5.90 -1.90
C ILE A 112 -8.63 -7.41 -2.19
N ALA A 113 -9.72 -8.10 -1.88
CA ALA A 113 -9.88 -9.50 -2.22
C ALA A 113 -10.43 -9.66 -3.64
N ILE A 114 -9.78 -10.53 -4.40
CA ILE A 114 -10.17 -10.94 -5.77
C ILE A 114 -10.59 -12.42 -5.79
N GLY A 115 -10.35 -13.16 -4.71
CA GLY A 115 -10.68 -14.58 -4.59
C GLY A 115 -10.99 -15.02 -3.15
N ASP A 116 -11.33 -16.31 -3.01
CA ASP A 116 -11.74 -16.90 -1.74
C ASP A 116 -10.55 -17.16 -0.80
N ILE A 117 -10.62 -16.58 0.41
CA ILE A 117 -9.59 -16.76 1.45
C ILE A 117 -9.80 -18.02 2.31
N SER A 118 -10.89 -18.76 2.12
CA SER A 118 -11.27 -19.87 3.01
C SER A 118 -10.21 -20.97 3.10
N THR A 119 -9.42 -21.15 2.04
CA THR A 119 -8.35 -22.16 2.01
C THR A 119 -7.19 -21.82 2.96
N LEU A 120 -6.97 -20.54 3.30
CA LEU A 120 -6.00 -20.15 4.33
C LEU A 120 -6.30 -20.82 5.68
N TRP A 121 -7.57 -21.00 6.00
CA TRP A 121 -7.98 -21.55 7.30
C TRP A 121 -7.59 -23.02 7.49
N SER A 122 -7.30 -23.72 6.39
CA SER A 122 -6.90 -25.12 6.38
C SER A 122 -5.38 -25.33 6.28
N ILE A 123 -4.60 -24.24 6.21
CA ILE A 123 -3.13 -24.33 6.18
C ILE A 123 -2.62 -24.87 7.51
N ASP A 124 -1.82 -25.94 7.41
CA ASP A 124 -1.00 -26.43 8.51
C ASP A 124 0.28 -25.61 8.59
N MET A 125 0.45 -24.88 9.69
CA MET A 125 1.63 -24.05 9.92
C MET A 125 2.76 -24.81 10.61
N MET A 126 2.57 -26.10 10.92
CA MET A 126 3.53 -26.94 11.62
C MET A 126 4.07 -26.24 12.87
N ASP A 127 5.38 -26.07 13.01
CA ASP A 127 6.02 -25.37 14.12
C ASP A 127 6.07 -23.84 13.95
N SER A 128 5.71 -23.31 12.77
CA SER A 128 5.71 -21.88 12.50
C SER A 128 4.70 -21.13 13.38
N ILE A 129 5.03 -19.89 13.73
CA ILE A 129 4.19 -18.98 14.51
C ILE A 129 3.28 -18.17 13.58
N VAL A 130 3.75 -17.89 12.36
CA VAL A 130 3.02 -17.11 11.37
C VAL A 130 3.27 -17.68 9.98
N ALA A 131 2.27 -17.59 9.10
CA ALA A 131 2.45 -17.76 7.67
C ALA A 131 2.32 -16.42 6.94
N VAL A 132 3.23 -16.13 6.02
CA VAL A 132 3.42 -14.80 5.39
C VAL A 132 3.79 -14.95 3.92
N VAL A 133 3.90 -13.84 3.21
CA VAL A 133 4.39 -13.79 1.83
C VAL A 133 5.67 -12.96 1.76
N SER A 134 6.63 -13.38 0.94
CA SER A 134 7.88 -12.64 0.73
C SER A 134 7.60 -11.18 0.30
N ASP A 135 8.42 -10.25 0.78
CA ASP A 135 8.45 -8.91 0.20
C ASP A 135 9.22 -8.96 -1.11
N HIS A 136 8.64 -8.41 -2.18
CA HIS A 136 9.20 -8.56 -3.51
C HIS A 136 10.46 -7.70 -3.76
N ILE A 137 10.59 -6.56 -3.08
CA ILE A 137 11.77 -5.69 -3.20
C ILE A 137 12.78 -6.09 -2.15
N LEU A 138 12.36 -6.03 -0.88
CA LEU A 138 13.25 -6.22 0.27
C LEU A 138 13.66 -7.68 0.42
N GLY A 139 12.83 -8.63 -0.04
CA GLY A 139 13.19 -10.05 -0.09
C GLY A 139 14.34 -10.38 -1.04
N CYS A 140 14.59 -9.54 -2.05
CA CYS A 140 15.68 -9.73 -3.00
C CYS A 140 17.01 -9.10 -2.52
N ASP A 141 16.96 -8.14 -1.60
CA ASP A 141 18.13 -7.38 -1.13
C ASP A 141 18.79 -8.04 0.10
N LYS A 142 19.55 -9.10 -0.15
CA LYS A 142 20.21 -9.89 0.91
C LYS A 142 21.23 -9.09 1.72
N GLU A 143 21.87 -8.10 1.11
CA GLU A 143 22.86 -7.26 1.79
C GLU A 143 22.16 -6.37 2.83
N LYS A 144 21.09 -5.67 2.45
CA LYS A 144 20.29 -4.89 3.40
C LYS A 144 19.67 -5.76 4.49
N GLN A 145 19.22 -6.98 4.15
CA GLN A 145 18.73 -7.93 5.17
C GLN A 145 19.81 -8.22 6.23
N GLN A 146 21.04 -8.52 5.82
CA GLN A 146 22.14 -8.81 6.74
C GLN A 146 22.50 -7.59 7.60
N VAL A 147 22.57 -6.39 7.00
CA VAL A 147 22.82 -5.14 7.72
C VAL A 147 21.76 -4.90 8.80
N ARG A 148 20.51 -5.34 8.57
CA ARG A 148 19.39 -5.24 9.53
C ARG A 148 19.35 -6.40 10.55
N GLY A 149 20.33 -7.29 10.54
CA GLY A 149 20.38 -8.44 11.47
C GLY A 149 19.51 -9.63 11.05
N ILE A 150 18.99 -9.64 9.82
CA ILE A 150 18.16 -10.73 9.28
C ILE A 150 19.08 -11.73 8.57
N SER A 151 19.41 -12.82 9.26
CA SER A 151 20.35 -13.83 8.77
C SER A 151 19.71 -14.99 8.02
N SER A 152 18.38 -15.06 7.98
CA SER A 152 17.63 -16.10 7.23
C SER A 152 17.79 -15.97 5.72
N GLY A 153 18.20 -14.80 5.23
CA GLY A 153 18.20 -14.48 3.81
C GLY A 153 16.80 -14.45 3.19
N ARG A 154 15.77 -14.28 4.02
CA ARG A 154 14.38 -14.13 3.61
C ARG A 154 13.73 -12.98 4.37
N TYR A 155 12.90 -12.23 3.67
CA TYR A 155 12.20 -11.07 4.20
C TYR A 155 10.74 -11.10 3.72
N PHE A 156 9.79 -10.90 4.63
CA PHE A 156 8.36 -10.90 4.32
C PHE A 156 7.73 -9.52 4.43
N ASN A 157 6.68 -9.31 3.64
CA ASN A 157 5.83 -8.13 3.76
C ASN A 157 4.82 -8.33 4.91
N ALA A 158 4.71 -7.35 5.81
CA ALA A 158 3.89 -7.49 7.02
C ALA A 158 2.40 -7.16 6.81
N GLY A 159 1.97 -6.79 5.61
CA GLY A 159 0.56 -6.46 5.35
C GLY A 159 -0.37 -7.67 5.25
N PHE A 160 0.17 -8.88 5.21
CA PHE A 160 -0.59 -10.12 5.32
C PHE A 160 0.12 -11.09 6.27
N MET A 161 -0.62 -11.60 7.26
CA MET A 161 -0.11 -12.61 8.19
C MET A 161 -1.22 -13.57 8.63
N LEU A 162 -1.07 -14.87 8.41
CA LEU A 162 -1.86 -15.90 9.11
C LEU A 162 -1.16 -16.23 10.42
N MET A 163 -1.70 -15.79 11.55
CA MET A 163 -1.05 -15.80 12.85
C MET A 163 -1.59 -16.92 13.74
N ASP A 164 -0.70 -17.69 14.36
CA ASP A 164 -1.00 -18.53 15.52
C ASP A 164 -0.85 -17.65 16.78
N LEU A 165 -1.97 -17.12 17.27
CA LEU A 165 -1.97 -16.23 18.43
C LEU A 165 -1.58 -16.96 19.72
N ARG A 166 -1.78 -18.28 19.80
CA ARG A 166 -1.34 -19.06 20.97
C ARG A 166 0.19 -19.06 21.02
N LYS A 167 0.85 -19.51 19.95
CA LYS A 167 2.31 -19.51 19.87
C LYS A 167 2.91 -18.10 19.92
N TRP A 168 2.22 -17.12 19.33
CA TRP A 168 2.65 -15.72 19.38
C TRP A 168 2.76 -15.20 20.82
N ARG A 169 1.75 -15.50 21.64
CA ARG A 169 1.75 -15.17 23.09
C ARG A 169 2.82 -15.97 23.84
N GLU A 170 2.87 -17.29 23.64
CA GLU A 170 3.86 -18.18 24.31
C GLU A 170 5.32 -17.74 24.05
N ASN A 171 5.58 -17.16 22.88
CA ASN A 171 6.90 -16.69 22.47
C ASN A 171 7.12 -15.19 22.71
N ASN A 172 6.18 -14.45 23.31
CA ASN A 172 6.30 -13.00 23.57
C ASN A 172 6.73 -12.18 22.34
N ILE A 173 6.17 -12.49 21.16
CA ILE A 173 6.62 -11.88 19.90
C ILE A 173 6.37 -10.37 19.88
N SER A 174 5.20 -9.92 20.33
CA SER A 174 4.86 -8.49 20.39
C SER A 174 5.86 -7.71 21.27
N GLN A 175 6.15 -8.21 22.47
CA GLN A 175 7.05 -7.54 23.42
C GLN A 175 8.48 -7.45 22.88
N GLN A 176 8.97 -8.51 22.22
CA GLN A 176 10.30 -8.50 21.59
C GLN A 176 10.37 -7.49 20.44
N ALA A 177 9.37 -7.45 19.56
CA ALA A 177 9.37 -6.54 18.41
C ALA A 177 9.26 -5.07 18.85
N LEU A 178 8.37 -4.77 19.81
CA LEU A 178 8.23 -3.44 20.39
C LEU A 178 9.53 -2.97 21.05
N LYS A 179 10.20 -3.85 21.81
CA LYS A 179 11.50 -3.55 22.42
C LYS A 179 12.54 -3.19 21.37
N LEU A 180 12.63 -3.95 20.27
CA LEU A 180 13.58 -3.65 19.19
C LEU A 180 13.31 -2.29 18.53
N LEU A 181 12.03 -1.95 18.30
CA LEU A 181 11.64 -0.66 17.72
C LEU A 181 12.06 0.51 18.61
N ILE A 182 11.85 0.39 19.92
CA ILE A 182 12.24 1.42 20.89
C ILE A 182 13.78 1.54 20.95
N ASP A 183 14.48 0.41 21.11
CA ASP A 183 15.93 0.40 21.30
C ASP A 183 16.71 0.90 20.06
N ASN A 184 16.15 0.79 18.85
CA ASN A 184 16.79 1.21 17.60
C ASN A 184 16.34 2.59 17.09
N ASN A 185 15.51 3.30 17.86
CA ASN A 185 14.85 4.54 17.42
C ASN A 185 14.04 4.37 16.13
N GLY A 186 13.33 3.24 16.02
CA GLY A 186 12.63 2.80 14.82
C GLY A 186 13.54 2.07 13.83
N PHE A 187 12.94 1.26 12.97
CA PHE A 187 13.63 0.67 11.81
C PHE A 187 13.16 1.36 10.54
N GLU A 188 13.97 1.26 9.47
CA GLU A 188 13.65 1.84 8.16
C GLU A 188 12.22 1.53 7.71
N HIS A 189 11.77 0.29 7.86
CA HIS A 189 10.40 -0.17 7.57
C HIS A 189 9.61 -0.56 8.84
N ASN A 190 9.90 0.09 9.97
CA ASN A 190 9.11 0.02 11.20
C ASN A 190 8.83 -1.42 11.67
N ASP A 191 7.56 -1.77 11.89
CA ASP A 191 7.11 -3.06 12.40
C ASP A 191 7.54 -4.23 11.51
N GLN A 192 7.63 -4.02 10.20
CA GLN A 192 8.00 -5.07 9.25
C GLN A 192 9.44 -5.54 9.48
N ASP A 193 10.38 -4.63 9.70
CA ASP A 193 11.78 -4.99 10.02
C ASP A 193 11.85 -5.71 11.38
N ALA A 194 11.21 -5.16 12.41
CA ALA A 194 11.19 -5.76 13.75
C ALA A 194 10.59 -7.17 13.74
N LEU A 195 9.49 -7.38 13.02
CA LEU A 195 8.86 -8.68 12.86
C LEU A 195 9.75 -9.67 12.10
N ASN A 196 10.42 -9.25 11.03
CA ASN A 196 11.34 -10.11 10.28
C ASN A 196 12.55 -10.56 11.13
N ILE A 197 13.02 -9.72 12.06
CA ILE A 197 14.09 -10.07 13.01
C ILE A 197 13.57 -11.08 14.05
N VAL A 198 12.45 -10.78 14.72
CA VAL A 198 11.95 -11.59 15.86
C VAL A 198 11.41 -12.96 15.41
N LEU A 199 10.80 -13.01 14.23
CA LEU A 199 10.19 -14.22 13.68
C LEU A 199 11.14 -15.00 12.77
N GLN A 200 12.41 -14.64 12.71
CA GLN A 200 13.37 -15.35 11.88
C GLN A 200 13.35 -16.87 12.18
N ASN A 201 13.27 -17.69 11.13
CA ASN A 201 13.16 -19.15 11.19
C ASN A 201 11.89 -19.70 11.88
N LYS A 202 10.88 -18.86 12.14
CA LYS A 202 9.59 -19.23 12.77
C LYS A 202 8.39 -18.97 11.85
N VAL A 203 8.65 -18.90 10.54
CA VAL A 203 7.73 -18.41 9.52
C VAL A 203 7.50 -19.48 8.45
N LEU A 204 6.25 -19.71 8.08
CA LEU A 204 5.86 -20.43 6.87
C LEU A 204 5.67 -19.41 5.72
N TYR A 205 6.38 -19.58 4.61
CA TYR A 205 6.17 -18.72 3.44
C TYR A 205 5.12 -19.33 2.52
N LEU A 206 4.11 -18.53 2.18
CA LEU A 206 3.03 -18.86 1.28
C LEU A 206 3.27 -18.29 -0.13
N ASP A 207 2.45 -18.75 -1.06
CA ASP A 207 2.37 -18.26 -2.43
C ASP A 207 2.05 -16.76 -2.51
N GLU A 208 2.62 -16.07 -3.49
CA GLU A 208 2.49 -14.62 -3.67
C GLU A 208 1.04 -14.16 -3.90
N LYS A 209 0.14 -15.04 -4.34
CA LYS A 209 -1.28 -14.71 -4.53
C LYS A 209 -1.99 -14.24 -3.25
N TRP A 210 -1.45 -14.59 -2.07
CA TRP A 210 -2.00 -14.19 -0.77
C TRP A 210 -1.60 -12.77 -0.35
N ASN A 211 -0.63 -12.16 -1.04
CA ASN A 211 -0.20 -10.78 -0.84
C ASN A 211 0.44 -10.26 -2.14
N ALA A 212 -0.40 -10.10 -3.16
CA ALA A 212 0.01 -9.70 -4.50
C ALA A 212 0.34 -8.20 -4.53
N GLN A 213 1.62 -7.90 -4.31
CA GLN A 213 2.20 -6.56 -4.29
C GLN A 213 2.46 -6.01 -5.73
N PRO A 214 2.58 -4.68 -5.93
CA PRO A 214 2.63 -4.07 -7.26
C PRO A 214 3.70 -4.62 -8.19
N ASN A 215 4.94 -4.84 -7.76
CA ASN A 215 5.94 -5.35 -8.71
C ASN A 215 5.80 -6.86 -8.99
N HIS A 216 5.18 -7.66 -8.11
CA HIS A 216 4.80 -9.04 -8.47
C HIS A 216 3.81 -9.02 -9.66
N LEU A 217 2.85 -8.12 -9.61
CA LEU A 217 1.85 -7.93 -10.67
C LEU A 217 2.48 -7.35 -11.94
N ALA A 218 3.39 -6.38 -11.82
CA ALA A 218 4.06 -5.76 -12.96
C ALA A 218 4.91 -6.75 -13.76
N LYS A 219 5.58 -7.69 -13.08
CA LYS A 219 6.34 -8.77 -13.71
C LYS A 219 5.47 -9.89 -14.30
N LYS A 220 4.16 -9.85 -14.04
CA LYS A 220 3.17 -10.90 -14.38
C LYS A 220 3.52 -12.25 -13.74
N ASP A 221 4.16 -12.23 -12.57
CA ASP A 221 4.57 -13.43 -11.84
C ASP A 221 3.36 -14.14 -11.18
N ILE A 222 2.25 -13.42 -11.00
CA ILE A 222 1.01 -13.93 -10.40
C ILE A 222 -0.11 -13.95 -11.45
N SER A 223 -0.54 -15.14 -11.85
CA SER A 223 -1.65 -15.31 -12.79
C SER A 223 -3.03 -15.10 -12.16
N GLU A 224 -3.20 -15.46 -10.89
CA GLU A 224 -4.49 -15.46 -10.17
C GLU A 224 -4.32 -14.94 -8.74
N PRO A 225 -4.20 -13.61 -8.53
CA PRO A 225 -4.10 -13.06 -7.19
C PRO A 225 -5.40 -13.28 -6.42
N VAL A 226 -5.30 -13.60 -5.13
CA VAL A 226 -6.45 -13.74 -4.22
C VAL A 226 -6.60 -12.49 -3.38
N LEU A 227 -5.49 -11.95 -2.90
CA LEU A 227 -5.41 -10.70 -2.14
C LEU A 227 -4.41 -9.77 -2.82
N VAL A 228 -4.90 -8.64 -3.31
CA VAL A 228 -4.08 -7.61 -3.95
C VAL A 228 -3.75 -6.53 -2.93
N HIS A 229 -2.47 -6.24 -2.77
CA HIS A 229 -1.98 -5.25 -1.81
C HIS A 229 -1.50 -4.01 -2.56
N PHE A 230 -2.16 -2.88 -2.33
CA PHE A 230 -1.79 -1.59 -2.93
C PHE A 230 -0.65 -0.92 -2.14
N CYS A 231 0.42 -1.67 -1.84
CA CYS A 231 1.54 -1.15 -1.06
C CYS A 231 2.30 -0.05 -1.81
N GLY A 232 3.02 0.79 -1.06
CA GLY A 232 3.70 1.96 -1.63
C GLY A 232 2.77 3.16 -1.83
N GLN A 233 3.11 4.03 -2.77
CA GLN A 233 2.51 5.36 -2.86
C GLN A 233 1.27 5.42 -3.77
N GLU A 234 1.16 4.54 -4.76
CA GLU A 234 0.03 4.52 -5.68
C GLU A 234 -1.14 3.79 -5.03
N LYS A 235 -2.21 4.52 -4.71
CA LYS A 235 -3.40 3.97 -4.06
C LYS A 235 -4.60 3.99 -4.99
N PRO A 236 -5.51 2.99 -4.93
CA PRO A 236 -6.64 2.88 -5.86
C PRO A 236 -7.67 3.99 -5.67
N TRP A 237 -7.66 4.66 -4.51
CA TRP A 237 -8.49 5.83 -4.24
C TRP A 237 -7.91 7.14 -4.79
N HIS A 238 -6.74 7.13 -5.42
CA HIS A 238 -6.23 8.30 -6.13
C HIS A 238 -6.87 8.45 -7.52
N VAL A 239 -7.25 9.69 -7.87
CA VAL A 239 -7.86 10.02 -9.17
C VAL A 239 -7.02 9.53 -10.36
N TYR A 240 -5.70 9.68 -10.29
CA TYR A 240 -4.72 9.35 -11.34
C TYR A 240 -4.10 7.94 -11.19
N CYS A 241 -4.63 7.10 -10.31
CA CYS A 241 -4.15 5.72 -10.16
C CYS A 241 -4.42 4.90 -11.43
N ALA A 242 -3.40 4.19 -11.90
CA ALA A 242 -3.42 3.30 -13.06
C ALA A 242 -3.19 1.83 -12.67
N HIS A 243 -3.32 1.49 -11.38
CA HIS A 243 -3.16 0.12 -10.92
C HIS A 243 -4.21 -0.81 -11.55
N PRO A 244 -3.85 -2.01 -12.06
CA PRO A 244 -4.78 -2.89 -12.79
C PRO A 244 -6.02 -3.31 -11.99
N PHE A 245 -5.89 -3.38 -10.66
CA PHE A 245 -6.99 -3.73 -9.75
C PHE A 245 -7.74 -2.53 -9.14
N LYS A 246 -7.52 -1.30 -9.63
CA LYS A 246 -8.27 -0.11 -9.18
C LYS A 246 -9.78 -0.31 -9.31
N ASN A 247 -10.24 -0.88 -10.43
CA ASN A 247 -11.68 -1.10 -10.65
C ASN A 247 -12.28 -2.09 -9.63
N SER A 248 -11.55 -3.13 -9.22
CA SER A 248 -12.01 -4.06 -8.18
C SER A 248 -12.23 -3.36 -6.84
N TYR A 249 -11.34 -2.42 -6.49
CA TYR A 249 -11.50 -1.56 -5.33
C TYR A 249 -12.73 -0.64 -5.47
N LEU A 250 -12.89 0.06 -6.60
CA LEU A 250 -14.01 0.99 -6.82
C LEU A 250 -15.38 0.29 -6.80
N VAL A 251 -15.49 -0.88 -7.45
CA VAL A 251 -16.71 -1.70 -7.44
C VAL A 251 -17.05 -2.12 -6.02
N SER A 252 -16.07 -2.59 -5.25
CA SER A 252 -16.34 -3.01 -3.87
C SER A 252 -16.71 -1.84 -2.96
N ARG A 253 -16.06 -0.69 -3.14
CA ARG A 253 -16.38 0.54 -2.40
C ARG A 253 -17.79 1.05 -2.69
N ALA A 254 -18.24 0.95 -3.93
CA ALA A 254 -19.58 1.38 -4.36
C ALA A 254 -20.72 0.59 -3.70
N GLU A 255 -20.43 -0.61 -3.17
CA GLU A 255 -21.38 -1.47 -2.46
C GLU A 255 -21.33 -1.24 -0.92
N THR A 256 -20.84 -0.09 -0.48
CA THR A 256 -20.71 0.29 0.94
C THR A 256 -21.28 1.68 1.19
N GLU A 257 -21.42 2.05 2.46
CA GLU A 257 -21.84 3.41 2.87
C GLU A 257 -20.87 4.52 2.42
N TYR A 258 -19.70 4.16 1.87
CA TYR A 258 -18.70 5.11 1.37
C TYR A 258 -18.75 5.28 -0.16
N ALA A 259 -19.80 4.79 -0.84
CA ALA A 259 -19.91 4.84 -2.30
C ALA A 259 -19.74 6.25 -2.89
N CYS A 260 -20.27 7.26 -2.20
CA CYS A 260 -20.28 8.66 -2.64
C CYS A 260 -19.02 9.45 -2.23
N GLU A 261 -18.10 8.84 -1.49
CA GLU A 261 -16.88 9.54 -1.06
C GLU A 261 -15.95 9.80 -2.26
N PRO A 262 -15.46 11.04 -2.43
CA PRO A 262 -14.66 11.40 -3.58
C PRO A 262 -13.32 10.64 -3.59
N LEU A 263 -12.77 10.46 -4.79
CA LEU A 263 -11.39 10.04 -4.92
C LEU A 263 -10.45 11.17 -4.47
N GLN A 264 -9.29 10.79 -3.96
CA GLN A 264 -8.33 11.72 -3.38
C GLN A 264 -7.29 12.17 -4.41
N THR A 265 -6.72 13.34 -4.15
CA THR A 265 -5.46 13.79 -4.74
C THR A 265 -4.39 13.73 -3.66
N TYR A 266 -3.16 13.46 -4.07
CA TYR A 266 -2.00 13.41 -3.18
C TYR A 266 -0.82 14.05 -3.90
N LEU A 267 -0.02 14.84 -3.20
CA LEU A 267 1.28 15.35 -3.64
C LEU A 267 2.27 15.10 -2.50
N ASP A 268 3.43 14.53 -2.83
CA ASP A 268 4.55 14.46 -1.89
C ASP A 268 5.45 15.70 -2.01
N GLN A 269 6.46 15.77 -1.15
CA GLN A 269 7.36 16.91 -1.10
C GLN A 269 8.13 17.09 -2.41
N ASP A 270 8.55 16.00 -3.07
CA ASP A 270 9.26 16.08 -4.34
C ASP A 270 8.37 16.67 -5.43
N ASP A 271 7.08 16.31 -5.48
CA ASP A 271 6.14 16.90 -6.42
C ASP A 271 6.00 18.41 -6.19
N MET A 272 5.80 18.81 -4.92
CA MET A 272 5.66 20.21 -4.55
C MET A 272 6.90 21.02 -4.93
N ASP A 273 8.09 20.44 -4.75
CA ASP A 273 9.36 21.06 -5.11
C ASP A 273 9.50 21.20 -6.63
N ILE A 274 9.13 20.19 -7.42
CA ILE A 274 9.11 20.23 -8.89
C ILE A 274 8.17 21.36 -9.36
N LEU A 275 6.95 21.39 -8.84
CA LEU A 275 5.95 22.40 -9.20
C LEU A 275 6.40 23.82 -8.78
N SER A 276 7.07 23.95 -7.64
CA SER A 276 7.63 25.22 -7.18
C SER A 276 8.75 25.71 -8.09
N ARG A 277 9.68 24.84 -8.50
CA ARG A 277 10.75 25.17 -9.46
C ARG A 277 10.17 25.62 -10.79
N LEU A 278 9.17 24.91 -11.30
CA LEU A 278 8.46 25.29 -12.52
C LEU A 278 7.89 26.71 -12.39
N LYS A 279 7.17 27.00 -11.30
CA LYS A 279 6.56 28.32 -11.05
C LYS A 279 7.58 29.44 -10.91
N ASN A 280 8.69 29.17 -10.23
CA ASN A 280 9.76 30.16 -10.05
C ASN A 280 10.49 30.47 -11.36
N LYS A 281 10.65 29.47 -12.23
CA LYS A 281 11.32 29.61 -13.52
C LYS A 281 10.42 30.28 -14.57
N PHE A 282 9.12 29.96 -14.55
CA PHE A 282 8.14 30.40 -15.54
C PHE A 282 6.90 31.04 -14.88
N PRO A 283 7.03 32.20 -14.22
CA PRO A 283 5.94 32.80 -13.42
C PRO A 283 4.69 33.17 -14.24
N ASP A 284 4.87 33.39 -15.55
CA ASP A 284 3.81 33.77 -16.48
C ASP A 284 3.20 32.57 -17.23
N GLY A 285 3.65 31.35 -16.95
CA GLY A 285 3.21 30.14 -17.64
C GLY A 285 4.28 29.54 -18.55
N ALA A 286 4.05 28.29 -18.97
CA ALA A 286 4.95 27.55 -19.85
C ALA A 286 4.21 26.45 -20.62
N ARG A 287 4.64 26.20 -21.85
CA ARG A 287 4.35 24.98 -22.63
C ARG A 287 5.36 23.92 -22.22
N ILE A 288 4.86 22.81 -21.70
CA ILE A 288 5.68 21.81 -21.04
C ILE A 288 5.47 20.41 -21.61
N VAL A 289 6.52 19.61 -21.52
CA VAL A 289 6.46 18.16 -21.71
C VAL A 289 6.72 17.49 -20.37
N VAL A 290 5.99 16.42 -20.07
CA VAL A 290 6.26 15.60 -18.89
C VAL A 290 6.92 14.31 -19.32
N TRP A 291 8.14 14.09 -18.85
CA TRP A 291 8.87 12.85 -19.07
C TRP A 291 8.69 11.90 -17.88
N GLY A 292 8.03 10.78 -18.14
CA GLY A 292 7.63 9.76 -17.19
C GLY A 292 6.11 9.74 -17.06
N ALA A 293 5.48 8.66 -17.51
CA ALA A 293 4.05 8.41 -17.37
C ALA A 293 3.75 7.47 -16.19
N GLY A 294 4.73 7.21 -15.33
CA GLY A 294 4.56 6.52 -14.05
C GLY A 294 3.73 7.32 -13.03
N GLN A 295 3.65 6.85 -11.79
CA GLN A 295 2.81 7.44 -10.75
C GLN A 295 3.07 8.94 -10.55
N ARG A 296 4.34 9.34 -10.40
CA ARG A 296 4.74 10.75 -10.19
C ARG A 296 4.30 11.63 -11.36
N GLY A 297 4.57 11.19 -12.58
CA GLY A 297 4.20 11.92 -13.79
C GLY A 297 2.69 12.13 -13.90
N ARG A 298 1.89 11.07 -13.74
CA ARG A 298 0.42 11.17 -13.77
C ARG A 298 -0.14 12.12 -12.72
N ARG A 299 0.44 12.12 -11.52
CA ARG A 299 0.07 13.02 -10.42
C ARG A 299 0.42 14.47 -10.72
N LEU A 300 1.62 14.75 -11.23
CA LEU A 300 2.04 16.08 -11.68
C LEU A 300 1.17 16.58 -12.84
N CYS A 301 0.91 15.73 -13.83
CA CYS A 301 0.02 16.05 -14.95
C CYS A 301 -1.38 16.44 -14.46
N TYR A 302 -1.95 15.64 -13.54
CA TYR A 302 -3.26 15.95 -12.97
C TYR A 302 -3.28 17.31 -12.27
N GLU A 303 -2.28 17.58 -11.42
CA GLU A 303 -2.17 18.85 -10.69
C GLU A 303 -2.05 20.05 -11.63
N ILE A 304 -1.18 19.94 -12.64
CA ILE A 304 -0.96 21.02 -13.60
C ILE A 304 -2.23 21.31 -14.40
N ILE A 305 -2.87 20.27 -14.96
CA ILE A 305 -4.07 20.42 -15.79
C ILE A 305 -5.25 21.00 -15.01
N ARG A 306 -5.40 20.60 -13.75
CA ARG A 306 -6.57 20.99 -12.95
C ARG A 306 -6.38 22.30 -12.19
N ASN A 307 -5.16 22.61 -11.78
CA ASN A 307 -4.90 23.68 -10.81
C ASN A 307 -3.86 24.71 -11.29
N MET A 308 -3.28 24.57 -12.47
CA MET A 308 -2.27 25.49 -13.01
C MET A 308 -2.61 25.96 -14.43
N ASP A 309 -3.64 26.79 -14.54
CA ASP A 309 -4.22 27.33 -15.78
C ASP A 309 -3.24 28.04 -16.73
N LYS A 310 -2.13 28.59 -16.21
CA LYS A 310 -1.08 29.22 -17.02
C LYS A 310 -0.13 28.21 -17.71
N TYR A 311 -0.24 26.93 -17.41
CA TYR A 311 0.71 25.90 -17.87
C TYR A 311 -0.01 24.91 -18.76
N LEU A 312 0.60 24.59 -19.90
CA LEU A 312 0.03 23.69 -20.89
C LEU A 312 0.92 22.48 -21.06
N ILE A 313 0.42 21.29 -20.72
CA ILE A 313 1.10 20.04 -21.05
C ILE A 313 0.77 19.69 -22.50
N GLU A 314 1.80 19.65 -23.33
CA GLU A 314 1.67 19.37 -24.76
C GLU A 314 1.52 17.87 -25.01
N TYR A 315 2.35 17.05 -24.36
CA TYR A 315 2.29 15.60 -24.40
C TYR A 315 3.12 14.98 -23.26
N ILE A 316 3.00 13.67 -23.08
CA ILE A 316 3.78 12.88 -22.13
C ILE A 316 4.77 12.01 -22.91
N VAL A 317 5.94 11.76 -22.32
CA VAL A 317 6.93 10.80 -22.84
C VAL A 317 7.18 9.70 -21.82
N ASP A 318 7.14 8.43 -22.22
CA ASP A 318 7.61 7.30 -21.41
C ASP A 318 8.05 6.13 -22.30
N LYS A 319 9.26 5.61 -22.07
CA LYS A 319 9.82 4.50 -22.87
C LYS A 319 9.17 3.14 -22.56
N SER A 320 8.49 3.03 -21.43
CA SER A 320 7.98 1.76 -20.88
C SER A 320 6.46 1.71 -20.78
N VAL A 321 5.80 2.87 -20.77
CA VAL A 321 4.36 3.01 -20.67
C VAL A 321 3.82 3.59 -21.98
N SER A 322 2.85 2.91 -22.58
CA SER A 322 2.14 3.36 -23.78
C SER A 322 0.67 3.66 -23.47
N GLY A 323 0.02 4.45 -24.31
CA GLY A 323 -1.42 4.73 -24.24
C GLY A 323 -1.70 6.23 -24.10
N GLU A 324 -2.73 6.57 -23.35
CA GLU A 324 -3.08 7.97 -23.06
C GLU A 324 -3.32 8.21 -21.57
N PHE A 325 -3.12 9.44 -21.13
CA PHE A 325 -3.48 9.88 -19.79
C PHE A 325 -4.17 11.25 -19.86
N MET A 326 -5.38 11.33 -19.32
CA MET A 326 -6.22 12.54 -19.35
C MET A 326 -6.42 13.13 -20.77
N GLY A 327 -6.51 12.25 -21.78
CA GLY A 327 -6.68 12.64 -23.18
C GLY A 327 -5.40 13.07 -23.90
N MET A 328 -4.23 12.94 -23.25
CA MET A 328 -2.92 13.19 -23.86
C MET A 328 -2.24 11.86 -24.19
N GLU A 329 -1.72 11.74 -25.41
CA GLU A 329 -0.95 10.57 -25.85
C GLU A 329 0.41 10.49 -25.12
N ILE A 330 0.79 9.26 -24.75
CA ILE A 330 2.09 8.95 -24.18
C ILE A 330 2.99 8.45 -25.30
N ASN A 331 3.98 9.26 -25.66
CA ASN A 331 4.96 8.98 -26.71
C ASN A 331 6.15 8.21 -26.13
N ASP A 332 6.82 7.39 -26.94
CA ASP A 332 8.02 6.64 -26.54
C ASP A 332 9.33 7.46 -26.67
N HIS A 333 9.27 8.63 -27.30
CA HIS A 333 10.38 9.56 -27.48
C HIS A 333 9.90 11.02 -27.46
N LEU A 334 10.83 11.97 -27.35
CA LEU A 334 10.50 13.38 -27.55
C LEU A 334 10.12 13.65 -28.99
N VAL A 335 8.92 14.17 -29.18
CA VAL A 335 8.46 14.65 -30.48
C VAL A 335 8.96 16.08 -30.67
N LYS A 336 9.57 16.37 -31.83
CA LYS A 336 10.00 17.74 -32.16
C LYS A 336 8.78 18.62 -32.37
N VAL A 337 8.37 19.30 -31.31
CA VAL A 337 7.30 20.30 -31.32
C VAL A 337 7.94 21.68 -31.16
N ALA A 338 7.49 22.65 -31.96
CA ALA A 338 7.95 24.03 -31.83
C ALA A 338 7.41 24.66 -30.53
N ASP A 339 8.24 25.50 -29.92
CA ASP A 339 7.92 26.32 -28.74
C ASP A 339 7.52 25.54 -27.47
N ILE A 340 8.29 24.50 -27.12
CA ILE A 340 8.30 23.93 -25.76
C ILE A 340 9.26 24.74 -24.89
N ASP A 341 8.82 25.15 -23.70
CA ASP A 341 9.62 25.94 -22.76
C ASP A 341 10.42 25.05 -21.80
N ALA A 342 9.82 23.95 -21.32
CA ALA A 342 10.43 23.08 -20.32
C ALA A 342 10.02 21.60 -20.43
N VAL A 343 10.89 20.73 -19.92
CA VAL A 343 10.62 19.31 -19.71
C VAL A 343 10.67 19.03 -18.20
N ILE A 344 9.57 18.52 -17.65
CA ILE A 344 9.53 18.01 -16.28
C ILE A 344 9.99 16.56 -16.29
N ILE A 345 11.06 16.25 -15.56
CA ILE A 345 11.55 14.87 -15.46
C ILE A 345 10.94 14.20 -14.22
N ALA A 346 9.84 13.49 -14.43
CA ALA A 346 9.11 12.77 -13.40
C ALA A 346 9.62 11.34 -13.14
N SER A 347 10.75 10.95 -13.76
CA SER A 347 11.43 9.68 -13.54
C SER A 347 12.68 9.86 -12.67
N ILE A 348 12.77 9.10 -11.58
CA ILE A 348 14.00 8.99 -10.77
C ILE A 348 15.00 8.02 -11.44
N PRO A 349 14.63 6.76 -11.73
CA PRO A 349 15.51 5.91 -12.51
C PRO A 349 15.65 6.55 -13.90
N TYR A 350 16.86 6.61 -14.45
CA TYR A 350 17.16 7.20 -15.76
C TYR A 350 17.13 8.74 -15.82
N ARG A 351 17.06 9.45 -14.69
CA ARG A 351 17.06 10.93 -14.71
C ARG A 351 18.23 11.50 -15.52
N ASP A 352 19.45 11.01 -15.29
CA ASP A 352 20.65 11.53 -15.96
C ASP A 352 20.65 11.19 -17.46
N GLU A 353 20.27 9.96 -17.82
CA GLU A 353 20.12 9.54 -19.22
C GLU A 353 19.08 10.39 -19.98
N ILE A 354 17.97 10.72 -19.32
CA ILE A 354 16.93 11.59 -19.89
C ILE A 354 17.47 13.00 -20.08
N ILE A 355 18.23 13.54 -19.12
CA ILE A 355 18.85 14.88 -19.22
C ILE A 355 19.81 14.92 -20.40
N ASP A 356 20.64 13.90 -20.56
CA ASP A 356 21.59 13.80 -21.67
C ASP A 356 20.86 13.75 -23.02
N GLU A 357 19.80 12.93 -23.13
CA GLU A 357 18.98 12.83 -24.35
C GLU A 357 18.31 14.17 -24.72
N ILE A 358 17.81 14.92 -23.73
CA ILE A 358 17.23 16.25 -23.95
C ILE A 358 18.30 17.24 -24.42
N SER A 359 19.48 17.19 -23.82
CA SER A 359 20.60 18.12 -24.05
C SER A 359 21.27 17.91 -25.40
N GLU A 360 21.32 16.68 -25.89
CA GLU A 360 21.86 16.35 -27.23
C GLU A 360 20.92 16.78 -28.37
N GLY A 361 19.63 17.03 -28.08
CA GLY A 361 18.61 17.32 -29.08
C GLY A 361 17.98 18.72 -29.05
N SER A 362 18.16 19.52 -27.98
CA SER A 362 17.39 20.77 -27.77
C SER A 362 17.98 21.73 -26.71
N CYS A 363 17.56 23.01 -26.72
CA CYS A 363 17.87 23.99 -25.67
C CYS A 363 16.81 24.03 -24.54
N LEU A 364 16.15 22.90 -24.24
CA LEU A 364 15.03 22.86 -23.30
C LEU A 364 15.48 22.94 -21.83
N VAL A 365 14.69 23.62 -21.01
CA VAL A 365 14.93 23.69 -19.55
C VAL A 365 14.39 22.41 -18.90
N CYS A 366 15.25 21.65 -18.23
CA CYS A 366 14.85 20.52 -17.41
C CYS A 366 14.46 20.99 -16.00
N ILE A 367 13.29 20.56 -15.50
CA ILE A 367 12.79 20.85 -14.15
C ILE A 367 12.90 19.61 -13.25
#